data_AF-A0A2H1VYQ9-F1
#
_entry.id   AF-A0A2H1VYQ9-F1
#
_cell.length_a   1.000
_cell.length_b   1.000
_cell.length_c   1.000
_cell.angle_alpha   90.00
_cell.angle_beta   90.00
_cell.angle_gamma   90.00
#
_symmetry.space_group_name_H-M   'P 1'
#
loop_
_entity.id
_entity.type
_entity.pdbx_description
1 polymer ?
#
loop_
_entity_poly.entity_id
_entity_poly.type
_entity_poly.pdbx_seq_one_letter_code
_entity_poly.pdbx_strand_id
1 'polypeptide(L)'
;MNQDAKKIANSLYGRVNAPPVERCRVNFCTDLEKSVLMSNFERRAWNQVGPDDEWNFYWASTQTCRNLFSVESGYRMNDNQIINHFPNHYELSRKDLLVKNIKRYRKELEREGNPLAEKAEVALHGGQVVTRYVHLDFVPVTFVLPADYNMFVEEYRKSPQSTWIMKPCGKSQGTGIFLINKLSKLKKWSREAKTPFHPQLSKESYVISRYIDNPLLIGGKKFDLRLYVLVTSFRPLKAYLFQLGFCRFCTVKYDTSVTELDNMYVHLTNVSVQKHGGDYNNIHGGKMTVQNLRLYLEGTQGRAVTEKLFAAMQWLIVHSLKAVSSVMANDRHCFECYGYDIIIDNQLKPWLVEVNASPSLTSTTVNDRILKYKLIDNILSVVLPPDGVPDVRWNKIPNAEALGNFDLLIDEELLEKEESSSHGRSVKTKYK
;
A
#
# COMPACT_ATOMS: atom_id res chain seq x y z
N MET A 1 48.24 -50.37 -59.05
CA MET A 1 46.78 -50.50 -58.86
C MET A 1 46.41 -49.80 -57.57
N ASN A 2 45.86 -48.60 -57.73
CA ASN A 2 45.04 -47.76 -56.86
C ASN A 2 45.42 -47.56 -55.39
N GLN A 3 46.23 -46.50 -55.17
CA GLN A 3 45.73 -45.32 -54.45
C GLN A 3 44.61 -44.67 -55.29
N ASP A 4 43.47 -44.32 -54.69
CA ASP A 4 42.66 -43.12 -55.00
C ASP A 4 41.19 -43.27 -54.58
N ALA A 5 40.62 -42.12 -54.21
CA ALA A 5 39.19 -41.82 -54.04
C ALA A 5 38.51 -42.24 -52.72
N LYS A 6 38.71 -41.41 -51.67
CA LYS A 6 37.60 -40.75 -50.96
C LYS A 6 38.11 -39.60 -50.08
N LYS A 7 38.52 -38.51 -50.74
CA LYS A 7 38.49 -37.15 -50.19
C LYS A 7 37.29 -36.42 -50.83
N ILE A 8 36.84 -35.38 -50.13
CA ILE A 8 35.98 -34.27 -50.58
C ILE A 8 34.46 -34.50 -50.47
N ALA A 9 33.86 -34.06 -49.35
CA ALA A 9 32.90 -32.95 -49.34
C ALA A 9 32.38 -32.67 -47.92
N ASN A 10 32.23 -31.38 -47.63
CA ASN A 10 31.49 -30.76 -46.51
C ASN A 10 32.26 -30.50 -45.20
N SER A 11 33.25 -29.62 -45.31
CA SER A 11 33.40 -28.54 -44.33
C SER A 11 32.41 -27.43 -44.68
N LEU A 12 31.39 -27.21 -43.87
CA LEU A 12 30.82 -25.89 -43.57
C LEU A 12 29.88 -26.08 -42.35
N TYR A 13 29.87 -25.10 -41.45
CA TYR A 13 29.23 -25.09 -40.11
C TYR A 13 30.10 -25.64 -38.97
N GLY A 14 31.15 -24.88 -38.66
CA GLY A 14 31.66 -24.83 -37.29
C GLY A 14 30.55 -24.35 -36.36
N ARG A 15 30.00 -25.27 -35.55
CA ARG A 15 29.30 -24.89 -34.32
C ARG A 15 30.36 -24.41 -33.35
N VAL A 16 30.55 -23.09 -33.30
CA VAL A 16 31.12 -22.45 -32.11
C VAL A 16 30.15 -22.79 -30.99
N ASN A 17 30.51 -23.76 -30.15
CA ASN A 17 29.88 -23.91 -28.85
C ASN A 17 30.21 -22.62 -28.11
N ALA A 18 29.27 -21.67 -28.10
CA ALA A 18 29.32 -20.57 -27.16
C ALA A 18 29.48 -21.18 -25.76
N PRO A 19 30.37 -20.67 -24.91
CA PRO A 19 30.43 -21.11 -23.53
C PRO A 19 29.01 -20.98 -22.94
N PRO A 20 28.58 -21.90 -22.05
CA PRO A 20 27.32 -21.70 -21.36
C PRO A 20 27.40 -20.32 -20.72
N VAL A 21 26.46 -19.43 -21.07
CA VAL A 21 26.35 -18.13 -20.41
C VAL A 21 26.29 -18.45 -18.93
N GLU A 22 27.36 -18.13 -18.19
CA GLU A 22 27.34 -18.16 -16.74
C GLU A 22 26.20 -17.21 -16.36
N ARG A 23 25.03 -17.78 -16.06
CA ARG A 23 23.97 -17.02 -15.42
C ARG A 23 24.60 -16.49 -14.14
N CYS A 24 24.82 -15.18 -14.10
CA CYS A 24 25.34 -14.51 -12.92
C CYS A 24 24.48 -14.98 -11.74
N ARG A 25 25.08 -15.72 -10.80
CA ARG A 25 24.34 -16.28 -9.67
C ARG A 25 23.98 -15.12 -8.76
N VAL A 26 22.70 -14.75 -8.75
CA VAL A 26 22.19 -13.69 -7.88
C VAL A 26 22.21 -14.19 -6.44
N ASN A 27 22.91 -13.45 -5.59
CA ASN A 27 22.91 -13.65 -4.15
C ASN A 27 21.75 -12.86 -3.53
N PHE A 28 20.92 -13.53 -2.72
CA PHE A 28 19.85 -12.88 -1.99
C PHE A 28 20.06 -12.96 -0.48
N CYS A 29 19.64 -11.91 0.22
CA CYS A 29 19.59 -11.85 1.67
C CYS A 29 18.14 -11.60 2.13
N THR A 30 17.77 -12.17 3.27
CA THR A 30 16.49 -11.90 3.93
C THR A 30 16.64 -12.12 5.43
N ASP A 31 16.10 -11.20 6.23
CA ASP A 31 15.90 -11.36 7.67
C ASP A 31 14.44 -11.76 7.99
N LEU A 32 13.67 -12.09 6.96
CA LEU A 32 12.29 -12.55 7.03
C LEU A 32 12.18 -13.99 6.53
N GLU A 33 11.99 -14.93 7.44
CA GLU A 33 11.69 -16.32 7.09
C GLU A 33 10.21 -16.47 6.72
N LYS A 34 9.91 -16.24 5.43
CA LYS A 34 8.57 -16.43 4.86
C LYS A 34 8.64 -17.38 3.67
N SER A 35 7.83 -18.45 3.71
CA SER A 35 7.81 -19.48 2.66
C SER A 35 7.57 -18.91 1.26
N VAL A 36 6.70 -17.91 1.13
CA VAL A 36 6.44 -17.27 -0.18
C VAL A 36 7.64 -16.50 -0.75
N LEU A 37 8.55 -16.02 0.09
CA LEU A 37 9.81 -15.41 -0.35
C LEU A 37 10.79 -16.49 -0.78
N MET A 38 11.05 -17.45 0.11
CA MET A 38 11.99 -18.54 -0.13
C MET A 38 11.65 -19.31 -1.41
N SER A 39 10.39 -19.72 -1.58
CA SER A 39 9.95 -20.43 -2.79
C SER A 39 10.07 -19.60 -4.08
N ASN A 40 10.05 -18.27 -4.00
CA ASN A 40 10.26 -17.40 -5.16
C ASN A 40 11.73 -17.28 -5.53
N PHE A 41 12.62 -17.21 -4.53
CA PHE A 41 14.07 -17.12 -4.71
C PHE A 41 14.67 -18.48 -5.13
N GLU A 42 14.26 -19.57 -4.50
CA GLU A 42 14.67 -20.94 -4.85
C GLU A 42 14.28 -21.29 -6.29
N ARG A 43 13.06 -20.94 -6.73
CA ARG A 43 12.61 -21.16 -8.11
C ARG A 43 13.49 -20.43 -9.14
N ARG A 44 14.12 -19.33 -8.75
CA ARG A 44 15.05 -18.55 -9.59
C ARG A 44 16.49 -19.06 -9.49
N ALA A 45 16.74 -20.12 -8.71
CA ALA A 45 18.06 -20.65 -8.41
C ALA A 45 19.01 -19.60 -7.82
N TRP A 46 18.47 -18.68 -7.03
CA TRP A 46 19.27 -17.69 -6.31
C TRP A 46 19.96 -18.31 -5.10
N ASN A 47 21.14 -17.79 -4.77
CA ASN A 47 21.94 -18.27 -3.65
C ASN A 47 21.67 -17.44 -2.39
N GLN A 48 21.31 -18.08 -1.28
CA GLN A 48 21.09 -17.36 -0.03
C GLN A 48 22.44 -17.01 0.61
N VAL A 49 22.58 -15.76 1.04
CA VAL A 49 23.78 -15.26 1.73
C VAL A 49 23.39 -14.50 3.01
N GLY A 50 24.36 -14.33 3.91
CA GLY A 50 24.19 -13.54 5.13
C GLY A 50 24.17 -12.03 4.86
N PRO A 51 23.79 -11.22 5.87
CA PRO A 51 23.76 -9.76 5.75
C PRO A 51 25.15 -9.13 5.59
N ASP A 52 26.20 -9.81 6.07
CA ASP A 52 27.59 -9.37 6.01
C ASP A 52 28.31 -9.83 4.72
N ASP A 53 27.67 -10.69 3.93
CA ASP A 53 28.19 -11.20 2.66
C ASP A 53 27.83 -10.28 1.48
N GLU A 54 28.44 -10.51 0.32
CA GLU A 54 28.06 -9.82 -0.92
C GLU A 54 26.70 -10.29 -1.45
N TRP A 55 25.66 -9.49 -1.20
CA TRP A 55 24.30 -9.69 -1.72
C TRP A 55 23.99 -8.77 -2.90
N ASN A 56 23.10 -9.21 -3.79
CA ASN A 56 22.54 -8.41 -4.89
C ASN A 56 21.09 -8.00 -4.62
N PHE A 57 20.33 -8.83 -3.91
CA PHE A 57 18.93 -8.56 -3.61
C PHE A 57 18.64 -8.78 -2.13
N TYR A 58 18.25 -7.73 -1.42
CA TYR A 58 17.89 -7.83 -0.01
C TYR A 58 16.38 -7.63 0.19
N TRP A 59 15.70 -8.70 0.56
CA TRP A 59 14.36 -8.58 1.14
C TRP A 59 14.46 -8.39 2.66
N ALA A 60 14.66 -7.14 3.08
CA ALA A 60 14.88 -6.75 4.47
C ALA A 60 13.57 -6.44 5.21
N SER A 61 13.62 -6.48 6.54
CA SER A 61 12.64 -5.86 7.42
C SER A 61 12.82 -4.34 7.46
N THR A 62 11.78 -3.63 7.86
CA THR A 62 11.85 -2.16 8.03
C THR A 62 12.90 -1.72 9.07
N GLN A 63 13.27 -2.57 10.02
CA GLN A 63 14.31 -2.25 11.00
C GLN A 63 15.70 -2.37 10.38
N THR A 64 15.94 -3.45 9.63
CA THR A 64 17.20 -3.66 8.93
C THR A 64 17.44 -2.60 7.86
N CYS A 65 16.42 -2.25 7.07
CA CYS A 65 16.52 -1.14 6.14
C CYS A 65 16.90 0.18 6.86
N ARG A 66 16.23 0.50 7.98
CA ARG A 66 16.59 1.70 8.76
C ARG A 66 18.03 1.69 9.26
N ASN A 67 18.55 0.54 9.67
CA ASN A 67 19.94 0.41 10.10
C ASN A 67 20.91 0.60 8.92
N LEU A 68 20.62 -0.03 7.77
CA LEU A 68 21.45 0.07 6.55
C LEU A 68 21.58 1.52 6.07
N PHE A 69 20.48 2.27 6.05
CA PHE A 69 20.48 3.68 5.64
C PHE A 69 20.81 4.66 6.78
N SER A 70 21.14 4.18 7.98
CA SER A 70 21.54 5.07 9.07
C SER A 70 22.86 5.76 8.74
N VAL A 71 23.02 7.02 9.17
CA VAL A 71 24.28 7.75 8.96
C VAL A 71 25.45 7.05 9.65
N GLU A 72 25.18 6.35 10.75
CA GLU A 72 26.17 5.59 11.53
C GLU A 72 26.71 4.36 10.80
N SER A 73 25.91 3.73 9.92
CA SER A 73 26.37 2.56 9.16
C SER A 73 27.46 2.94 8.15
N GLY A 74 27.40 4.15 7.59
CA GLY A 74 28.23 4.58 6.47
C GLY A 74 28.07 3.73 5.20
N TYR A 75 27.09 2.83 5.16
CA TYR A 75 26.94 1.82 4.12
C TYR A 75 26.54 2.47 2.80
N ARG A 76 27.22 2.08 1.72
CA ARG A 76 26.91 2.51 0.35
C ARG A 76 26.64 1.30 -0.49
N MET A 77 25.45 1.26 -1.07
CA MET A 77 25.07 0.18 -1.98
C MET A 77 25.77 0.32 -3.33
N ASN A 78 26.03 -0.83 -3.94
CA ASN A 78 26.57 -0.95 -5.29
C ASN A 78 25.45 -0.92 -6.34
N ASP A 79 25.79 -0.63 -7.59
CA ASP A 79 24.84 -0.58 -8.71
C ASP A 79 24.06 -1.89 -8.94
N ASN A 80 24.59 -3.03 -8.48
CA ASN A 80 23.97 -4.34 -8.57
C ASN A 80 23.20 -4.76 -7.31
N GLN A 81 22.80 -3.78 -6.49
CA GLN A 81 22.06 -4.00 -5.24
C GLN A 81 20.66 -3.40 -5.28
N ILE A 82 19.68 -4.17 -4.82
CA ILE A 82 18.28 -3.72 -4.70
C ILE A 82 17.72 -4.13 -3.34
N ILE A 83 16.93 -3.25 -2.72
CA ILE A 83 16.28 -3.44 -1.42
C ILE A 83 14.79 -3.07 -1.45
N ASN A 84 13.97 -3.82 -0.72
CA ASN A 84 12.50 -3.74 -0.72
C ASN A 84 11.88 -2.63 0.15
N HIS A 85 12.67 -1.62 0.54
CA HIS A 85 12.20 -0.52 1.38
C HIS A 85 12.80 0.84 1.01
N PHE A 86 11.98 1.90 1.05
CA PHE A 86 12.48 3.28 1.09
C PHE A 86 12.90 3.66 2.52
N PRO A 87 14.00 4.40 2.72
CA PRO A 87 14.53 4.73 4.07
C PRO A 87 13.51 5.41 4.99
N ASN A 88 12.69 6.28 4.41
CA ASN A 88 11.64 7.02 5.11
C ASN A 88 10.23 6.60 4.70
N HIS A 89 10.03 5.31 4.38
CA HIS A 89 8.72 4.71 4.08
C HIS A 89 7.61 5.07 5.10
N TYR A 90 8.00 5.37 6.34
CA TYR A 90 7.11 5.77 7.42
C TYR A 90 6.37 7.10 7.19
N GLU A 91 6.82 7.95 6.25
CA GLU A 91 6.09 9.16 5.83
C GLU A 91 4.68 8.85 5.28
N LEU A 92 4.53 7.67 4.66
CA LEU A 92 3.24 7.18 4.17
C LEU A 92 2.58 6.21 5.17
N SER A 93 3.36 5.37 5.85
CA SER A 93 2.81 4.27 6.64
C SER A 93 2.47 4.61 8.10
N ARG A 94 3.06 5.68 8.67
CA ARG A 94 2.66 6.16 9.99
C ARG A 94 1.42 7.03 9.91
N LYS A 95 0.45 6.78 10.81
CA LYS A 95 -0.89 7.39 10.74
C LYS A 95 -0.87 8.91 10.92
N ASP A 96 -0.02 9.42 11.81
CA ASP A 96 0.19 10.86 12.03
C ASP A 96 0.82 11.54 10.80
N LEU A 97 1.86 10.93 10.23
CA LEU A 97 2.55 11.47 9.06
C LEU A 97 1.70 11.41 7.79
N LEU A 98 0.97 10.31 7.55
CA LEU A 98 0.03 10.20 6.44
C LEU A 98 -0.96 11.38 6.43
N VAL A 99 -1.61 11.65 7.56
CA VAL A 99 -2.59 12.74 7.68
C VAL A 99 -1.92 14.10 7.54
N LYS A 100 -0.73 14.29 8.14
CA LYS A 100 0.05 15.52 8.01
C LYS A 100 0.44 15.80 6.55
N ASN A 101 0.92 14.80 5.84
CA ASN A 101 1.36 14.88 4.45
C ASN A 101 0.18 15.17 3.51
N ILE A 102 -0.98 14.54 3.72
CA ILE A 102 -2.20 14.83 2.95
C ILE A 102 -2.72 16.25 3.23
N LYS A 103 -2.70 16.71 4.49
CA LYS A 103 -3.05 18.11 4.83
C LYS A 103 -2.10 19.10 4.16
N ARG A 104 -0.79 18.82 4.12
CA ARG A 104 0.21 19.65 3.43
C ARG A 104 -0.08 19.70 1.92
N TYR A 105 -0.25 18.54 1.29
CA TYR A 105 -0.52 18.42 -0.13
C TYR A 105 -1.76 19.21 -0.56
N ARG A 106 -2.88 19.08 0.18
CA ARG A 106 -4.09 19.85 -0.11
C ARG A 106 -3.85 21.37 -0.03
N LYS A 107 -3.10 21.84 0.98
CA LYS A 107 -2.75 23.27 1.14
C LYS A 107 -1.81 23.80 0.05
N GLU A 108 -0.90 22.95 -0.44
CA GLU A 108 -0.02 23.29 -1.56
C GLU A 108 -0.85 23.50 -2.82
N LEU A 109 -1.75 22.57 -3.13
CA LEU A 109 -2.68 22.69 -4.25
C LEU A 109 -3.59 23.93 -4.16
N GLU A 110 -4.07 24.27 -2.96
CA GLU A 110 -4.83 25.51 -2.74
C GLU A 110 -4.02 26.76 -3.09
N ARG A 111 -2.76 26.80 -2.65
CA ARG A 111 -1.85 27.94 -2.91
C ARG A 111 -1.55 28.09 -4.40
N GLU A 112 -1.47 26.98 -5.10
CA GLU A 112 -1.24 26.91 -6.55
C GLU A 112 -2.50 27.19 -7.37
N GLY A 113 -3.68 27.32 -6.74
CA GLY A 113 -4.96 27.48 -7.44
C GLY A 113 -5.33 26.24 -8.25
N ASN A 114 -4.83 25.07 -7.88
CA ASN A 114 -5.06 23.83 -8.60
C ASN A 114 -6.53 23.39 -8.45
N PRO A 115 -7.25 23.03 -9.54
CA PRO A 115 -8.65 22.58 -9.48
C PRO A 115 -8.89 21.41 -8.52
N LEU A 116 -7.88 20.57 -8.26
CA LEU A 116 -7.97 19.47 -7.29
C LEU A 116 -8.24 19.94 -5.85
N ALA A 117 -7.91 21.18 -5.53
CA ALA A 117 -8.18 21.79 -4.24
C ALA A 117 -9.61 22.38 -4.12
N GLU A 118 -10.47 22.18 -5.12
CA GLU A 118 -11.87 22.62 -5.08
C GLU A 118 -12.57 22.10 -3.82
N LYS A 119 -13.33 23.02 -3.21
CA LYS A 119 -14.14 22.75 -2.03
C LYS A 119 -15.60 23.02 -2.31
N ALA A 120 -16.45 22.14 -1.80
CA ALA A 120 -17.89 22.30 -1.82
C ALA A 120 -18.46 22.26 -0.40
N GLU A 121 -19.56 22.96 -0.21
CA GLU A 121 -20.39 22.83 0.99
C GLU A 121 -21.21 21.56 0.92
N VAL A 122 -21.12 20.74 1.96
CA VAL A 122 -21.84 19.47 2.08
C VAL A 122 -22.68 19.52 3.34
N ALA A 123 -23.99 19.30 3.19
CA ALA A 123 -24.89 19.12 4.31
C ALA A 123 -24.69 17.74 4.94
N LEU A 124 -24.33 17.70 6.22
CA LEU A 124 -24.27 16.48 7.01
C LEU A 124 -25.67 16.04 7.45
N HIS A 125 -25.77 14.77 7.84
CA HIS A 125 -26.95 14.25 8.52
C HIS A 125 -27.17 15.04 9.82
N GLY A 126 -28.27 15.80 9.88
CA GLY A 126 -28.55 16.76 10.97
C GLY A 126 -28.57 18.23 10.54
N GLY A 127 -28.44 18.53 9.24
CA GLY A 127 -28.61 19.88 8.68
C GLY A 127 -27.38 20.79 8.82
N GLN A 128 -26.29 20.30 9.42
CA GLN A 128 -25.06 21.04 9.55
C GLN A 128 -24.31 21.10 8.20
N VAL A 129 -23.98 22.30 7.75
CA VAL A 129 -23.16 22.50 6.53
C VAL A 129 -21.68 22.48 6.89
N VAL A 130 -20.89 21.68 6.17
CA VAL A 130 -19.43 21.65 6.31
C VAL A 130 -18.76 21.76 4.95
N THR A 131 -17.65 22.48 4.90
CA THR A 131 -16.84 22.58 3.69
C THR A 131 -15.90 21.38 3.57
N ARG A 132 -15.94 20.68 2.43
CA ARG A 132 -15.07 19.53 2.14
C ARG A 132 -14.45 19.65 0.76
N TYR A 133 -13.29 19.01 0.60
CA TYR A 133 -12.65 18.92 -0.71
C TYR A 133 -13.48 18.01 -1.62
N VAL A 134 -13.68 18.41 -2.87
CA VAL A 134 -14.45 17.63 -3.84
C VAL A 134 -13.66 16.39 -4.28
N HIS A 135 -12.39 16.60 -4.65
CA HIS A 135 -11.54 15.55 -5.22
C HIS A 135 -10.66 14.84 -4.21
N LEU A 136 -10.39 15.48 -3.07
CA LEU A 136 -9.38 15.02 -2.11
C LEU A 136 -9.97 14.60 -0.76
N ASP A 137 -11.30 14.51 -0.59
CA ASP A 137 -11.94 14.08 0.67
C ASP A 137 -12.03 12.54 0.81
N PHE A 138 -10.87 11.87 0.84
CA PHE A 138 -10.77 10.42 0.93
C PHE A 138 -10.11 9.90 2.22
N VAL A 139 -9.81 10.78 3.17
CA VAL A 139 -9.29 10.39 4.51
C VAL A 139 -10.24 10.89 5.58
N PRO A 140 -10.65 10.05 6.55
CA PRO A 140 -11.49 10.50 7.66
C PRO A 140 -10.85 11.67 8.41
N VAL A 141 -11.69 12.60 8.89
CA VAL A 141 -11.23 13.73 9.72
C VAL A 141 -10.40 13.20 10.88
N THR A 142 -9.14 13.62 10.96
CA THR A 142 -8.16 13.06 11.90
C THR A 142 -7.31 14.16 12.53
N PHE A 143 -7.03 13.97 13.82
CA PHE A 143 -6.24 14.85 14.67
C PHE A 143 -5.13 14.04 15.37
N VAL A 144 -3.96 14.65 15.55
CA VAL A 144 -2.81 14.04 16.22
C VAL A 144 -2.76 14.51 17.68
N LEU A 145 -2.88 13.58 18.63
CA LEU A 145 -2.87 13.90 20.05
C LEU A 145 -1.45 13.72 20.65
N PRO A 146 -1.05 14.60 21.60
CA PRO A 146 -1.86 15.65 22.24
C PRO A 146 -1.93 16.99 21.50
N ALA A 147 -1.16 17.18 20.42
CA ALA A 147 -0.98 18.49 19.75
C ALA A 147 -2.30 19.12 19.26
N ASP A 148 -3.19 18.33 18.66
CA ASP A 148 -4.44 18.78 18.07
C ASP A 148 -5.65 18.65 19.02
N TYR A 149 -5.43 18.50 20.34
CA TYR A 149 -6.53 18.25 21.29
C TYR A 149 -7.64 19.29 21.24
N ASN A 150 -7.28 20.58 21.23
CA ASN A 150 -8.26 21.67 21.20
C ASN A 150 -9.07 21.67 19.90
N MET A 151 -8.40 21.46 18.76
CA MET A 151 -9.05 21.35 17.45
C MET A 151 -10.02 20.17 17.40
N PHE A 152 -9.63 19.03 17.96
CA PHE A 152 -10.52 17.86 18.08
C PHE A 152 -11.74 18.18 18.94
N VAL A 153 -11.56 18.83 20.09
CA VAL A 153 -12.68 19.15 21.00
C VAL A 153 -13.67 20.13 20.33
N GLU A 154 -13.17 21.12 19.59
CA GLU A 154 -14.02 22.02 18.78
C GLU A 154 -14.81 21.25 17.73
N GLU A 155 -14.17 20.35 16.99
CA GLU A 155 -14.84 19.52 15.98
C GLU A 155 -15.87 18.57 16.59
N TYR A 156 -15.54 17.94 17.72
CA TYR A 156 -16.47 17.06 18.44
C TYR A 156 -17.71 17.82 18.94
N ARG A 157 -17.55 19.05 19.42
CA ARG A 157 -18.68 19.88 19.90
C ARG A 157 -19.69 20.22 18.81
N LYS A 158 -19.27 20.25 17.54
CA LYS A 158 -20.17 20.45 16.41
C LYS A 158 -21.15 19.28 16.23
N SER A 159 -20.70 18.06 16.51
CA SER A 159 -21.51 16.84 16.42
C SER A 159 -21.23 15.91 17.61
N PRO A 160 -21.80 16.17 18.80
CA PRO A 160 -21.47 15.43 20.03
C PRO A 160 -21.85 13.94 20.00
N GLN A 161 -22.75 13.55 19.10
CA GLN A 161 -23.15 12.14 18.90
C GLN A 161 -22.16 11.35 18.01
N SER A 162 -21.11 12.00 17.52
CA SER A 162 -20.14 11.35 16.63
C SER A 162 -19.26 10.35 17.37
N THR A 163 -19.05 9.20 16.72
CA THR A 163 -18.08 8.18 17.16
C THR A 163 -16.72 8.44 16.52
N TRP A 164 -15.68 8.30 17.32
CA TRP A 164 -14.29 8.47 16.94
C TRP A 164 -13.50 7.22 17.29
N ILE A 165 -12.44 6.95 16.55
CA ILE A 165 -11.54 5.82 16.76
C ILE A 165 -10.15 6.35 17.12
N MET A 166 -9.63 5.92 18.26
CA MET A 166 -8.26 6.19 18.67
C MET A 166 -7.35 5.07 18.22
N LYS A 167 -6.21 5.44 17.64
CA LYS A 167 -5.21 4.49 17.12
C LYS A 167 -3.81 4.97 17.50
N PRO A 168 -2.92 4.09 17.99
CA PRO A 168 -1.51 4.46 18.17
C PRO A 168 -0.85 4.71 16.81
N CYS A 169 0.02 5.71 16.70
CA CYS A 169 0.57 6.15 15.40
C CYS A 169 1.48 5.10 14.73
N GLY A 170 2.27 4.38 15.52
CA GLY A 170 3.28 3.42 15.04
C GLY A 170 2.91 1.94 15.22
N LYS A 171 1.71 1.63 15.74
CA LYS A 171 1.27 0.23 15.92
C LYS A 171 0.36 -0.22 14.78
N SER A 172 0.34 -1.53 14.58
CA SER A 172 -0.48 -2.22 13.58
C SER A 172 -1.30 -3.34 14.24
N GLN A 173 -2.02 -4.14 13.45
CA GLN A 173 -2.77 -5.33 13.90
C GLN A 173 -3.91 -5.09 14.90
N GLY A 174 -4.40 -3.85 15.00
CA GLY A 174 -5.52 -3.51 15.89
C GLY A 174 -5.13 -3.28 17.35
N THR A 175 -3.86 -3.42 17.71
CA THR A 175 -3.39 -3.26 19.10
C THR A 175 -3.52 -1.81 19.58
N GLY A 176 -4.16 -1.63 20.74
CA GLY A 176 -4.32 -0.31 21.37
C GLY A 176 -5.38 0.58 20.73
N ILE A 177 -6.24 0.03 19.86
CA ILE A 177 -7.35 0.74 19.23
C ILE A 177 -8.57 0.71 20.15
N PHE A 178 -9.26 1.84 20.29
CA PHE A 178 -10.52 1.92 21.03
C PHE A 178 -11.43 3.01 20.47
N LEU A 179 -12.74 2.88 20.71
CA LEU A 179 -13.74 3.84 20.27
C LEU A 179 -14.08 4.87 21.36
N ILE A 180 -14.35 6.09 20.94
CA ILE A 180 -14.78 7.21 21.79
C ILE A 180 -16.06 7.80 21.21
N ASN A 181 -17.11 7.77 22.01
CA ASN A 181 -18.38 8.45 21.74
C ASN A 181 -18.68 9.59 22.73
N LYS A 182 -17.88 9.71 23.80
CA LYS A 182 -18.03 10.72 24.87
C LYS A 182 -16.67 11.29 25.24
N LEU A 183 -16.57 12.63 25.34
CA LEU A 183 -15.33 13.31 25.77
C LEU A 183 -14.83 12.87 27.15
N SER A 184 -15.72 12.39 28.03
CA SER A 184 -15.33 11.84 29.33
C SER A 184 -14.41 10.62 29.21
N LYS A 185 -14.63 9.73 28.24
CA LYS A 185 -13.74 8.58 27.96
C LYS A 185 -12.33 9.07 27.57
N LEU A 186 -12.23 10.12 26.75
CA LEU A 186 -10.93 10.71 26.36
C LEU A 186 -10.19 11.34 27.54
N LYS A 187 -10.90 12.07 28.41
CA LYS A 187 -10.31 12.68 29.61
C LYS A 187 -9.80 11.63 30.60
N LYS A 188 -10.53 10.52 30.77
CA LYS A 188 -10.10 9.38 31.59
C LYS A 188 -8.81 8.77 31.05
N TRP A 189 -8.78 8.44 29.75
CA TRP A 189 -7.58 7.91 29.08
C TRP A 189 -6.37 8.86 29.22
N SER A 190 -6.56 10.17 29.02
CA SER A 190 -5.47 11.15 29.15
C SER A 190 -4.91 11.25 30.57
N ARG A 191 -5.75 11.06 31.61
CA ARG A 191 -5.30 11.01 33.01
C ARG A 191 -4.52 9.72 33.30
N GLU A 192 -5.01 8.58 32.83
CA GLU A 192 -4.37 7.28 32.99
C GLU A 192 -2.99 7.25 32.30
N ALA A 193 -2.87 7.82 31.10
CA ALA A 193 -1.62 7.94 30.36
C ALA A 193 -0.55 8.81 31.06
N LYS A 194 -0.95 9.67 32.01
CA LYS A 194 -0.05 10.51 32.80
C LYS A 194 0.33 9.90 34.15
N THR A 195 -0.20 8.73 34.51
CA THR A 195 0.12 8.10 35.79
C THR A 195 1.51 7.44 35.75
N PRO A 196 2.32 7.53 36.84
CA PRO A 196 3.67 6.95 36.89
C PRO A 196 3.71 5.43 36.71
N PHE A 197 2.58 4.75 36.91
CA PHE A 197 2.43 3.30 36.79
C PHE A 197 2.31 2.81 35.33
N HIS A 198 2.10 3.72 34.36
CA HIS A 198 2.02 3.39 32.93
C HIS A 198 2.93 4.28 32.06
N PRO A 199 4.26 4.28 32.29
CA PRO A 199 5.20 5.16 31.57
C PRO A 199 5.21 4.92 30.04
N GLN A 200 4.84 3.71 29.60
CA GLN A 200 4.74 3.34 28.18
C GLN A 200 3.66 4.12 27.42
N LEU A 201 2.51 4.42 28.06
CA LEU A 201 1.41 5.18 27.44
C LEU A 201 1.74 6.67 27.30
N SER A 202 2.60 7.21 28.16
CA SER A 202 2.98 8.64 28.15
C SER A 202 3.85 9.05 26.97
N LYS A 203 4.57 8.09 26.34
CA LYS A 203 5.46 8.31 25.19
C LYS A 203 4.82 8.00 23.84
N GLU A 204 3.64 7.37 23.81
CA GLU A 204 2.99 6.98 22.57
C GLU A 204 2.10 8.10 22.02
N SER A 205 2.38 8.53 20.79
CA SER A 205 1.49 9.43 20.05
C SER A 205 0.29 8.65 19.50
N TYR A 206 -0.88 9.26 19.55
CA TYR A 206 -2.13 8.70 19.04
C TYR A 206 -2.75 9.60 17.98
N VAL A 207 -3.42 8.99 17.01
CA VAL A 207 -4.39 9.69 16.15
C VAL A 207 -5.80 9.41 16.64
N ILE A 208 -6.64 10.43 16.60
CA ILE A 208 -8.09 10.31 16.76
C ILE A 208 -8.76 10.65 15.44
N SER A 209 -9.47 9.68 14.86
CA SER A 209 -10.10 9.77 13.55
C SER A 209 -11.61 9.61 13.67
N ARG A 210 -12.38 10.31 12.82
CA ARG A 210 -13.83 10.08 12.72
C ARG A 210 -14.05 8.62 12.32
N TYR A 211 -14.85 7.91 13.10
CA TYR A 211 -15.19 6.53 12.80
C TYR A 211 -16.22 6.50 11.66
N ILE A 212 -16.00 5.61 10.69
CA ILE A 212 -16.94 5.37 9.58
C ILE A 212 -18.03 4.46 10.15
N ASP A 213 -19.12 5.07 10.59
CA ASP A 213 -20.24 4.42 11.27
C ASP A 213 -21.28 3.84 10.29
N ASN A 214 -21.20 4.20 9.01
CA ASN A 214 -22.04 3.76 7.90
C ASN A 214 -21.30 2.92 6.83
N PRO A 215 -20.51 1.88 7.19
CA PRO A 215 -19.80 1.09 6.21
C PRO A 215 -20.75 0.35 5.27
N LEU A 216 -20.32 0.07 4.04
CA LEU A 216 -20.98 -0.90 3.19
C LEU A 216 -20.95 -2.28 3.89
N LEU A 217 -22.10 -2.93 3.94
CA LEU A 217 -22.26 -4.25 4.57
C LEU A 217 -22.59 -5.29 3.52
N ILE A 218 -21.97 -6.46 3.61
CA ILE A 218 -22.34 -7.64 2.82
C ILE A 218 -22.76 -8.73 3.81
N GLY A 219 -23.99 -9.24 3.66
CA GLY A 219 -24.59 -10.15 4.64
C GLY A 219 -24.73 -9.55 6.04
N GLY A 220 -24.83 -8.22 6.13
CA GLY A 220 -24.87 -7.49 7.40
C GLY A 220 -23.53 -7.40 8.14
N LYS A 221 -22.41 -7.78 7.52
CA LYS A 221 -21.07 -7.76 8.13
C LYS A 221 -20.22 -6.65 7.53
N LYS A 222 -19.48 -5.94 8.40
CA LYS A 222 -18.49 -4.94 8.02
C LYS A 222 -17.25 -5.61 7.43
N PHE A 223 -16.61 -4.94 6.48
CA PHE A 223 -15.33 -5.36 5.94
C PHE A 223 -14.42 -4.18 5.60
N ASP A 224 -13.12 -4.46 5.48
CA ASP A 224 -12.14 -3.57 4.86
C ASP A 224 -11.47 -4.27 3.66
N LEU A 225 -10.92 -3.51 2.73
CA LEU A 225 -10.18 -4.00 1.58
C LEU A 225 -8.67 -3.86 1.82
N ARG A 226 -7.93 -4.94 1.58
CA ARG A 226 -6.47 -4.95 1.41
C ARG A 226 -6.13 -4.97 -0.07
N LEU A 227 -5.55 -3.88 -0.55
CA LEU A 227 -4.93 -3.77 -1.88
C LEU A 227 -3.41 -3.70 -1.76
N TYR A 228 -2.68 -4.13 -2.80
CA TYR A 228 -1.22 -4.07 -2.85
C TYR A 228 -0.77 -3.10 -3.94
N VAL A 229 0.10 -2.17 -3.58
CA VAL A 229 0.62 -1.15 -4.50
C VAL A 229 2.15 -1.23 -4.45
N LEU A 230 2.76 -1.51 -5.59
CA LEU A 230 4.21 -1.48 -5.75
C LEU A 230 4.62 -0.08 -6.20
N VAL A 231 5.55 0.54 -5.46
CA VAL A 231 6.15 1.82 -5.83
C VAL A 231 7.63 1.57 -6.14
N THR A 232 8.05 1.93 -7.34
CA THR A 232 9.42 1.70 -7.83
C THR A 232 10.28 2.96 -7.81
N SER A 233 9.63 4.13 -7.75
CA SER A 233 10.26 5.44 -7.67
C SER A 233 9.24 6.47 -7.17
N PHE A 234 9.69 7.47 -6.39
CA PHE A 234 8.88 8.64 -6.02
C PHE A 234 9.25 9.89 -6.83
N ARG A 235 10.40 9.90 -7.52
CA ARG A 235 10.82 11.00 -8.41
C ARG A 235 11.55 10.48 -9.64
N PRO A 236 10.89 10.41 -10.81
CA PRO A 236 9.43 10.60 -11.02
C PRO A 236 8.60 9.52 -10.31
N LEU A 237 7.36 9.81 -9.92
CA LEU A 237 6.49 8.82 -9.27
C LEU A 237 6.11 7.71 -10.26
N LYS A 238 6.43 6.46 -9.89
CA LYS A 238 6.09 5.25 -10.63
C LYS A 238 5.47 4.23 -9.67
N ALA A 239 4.21 3.88 -9.93
CA ALA A 239 3.47 2.95 -9.10
C ALA A 239 2.56 2.02 -9.90
N TYR A 240 2.37 0.82 -9.35
CA TYR A 240 1.62 -0.27 -9.95
C TYR A 240 0.62 -0.83 -8.94
N LEU A 241 -0.62 -1.05 -9.37
CA LEU A 241 -1.66 -1.66 -8.56
C LEU A 241 -1.73 -3.16 -8.85
N PHE A 242 -1.59 -3.99 -7.83
CA PHE A 242 -1.78 -5.43 -7.98
C PHE A 242 -3.28 -5.75 -8.07
N GLN A 243 -3.68 -6.43 -9.14
CA GLN A 243 -5.07 -6.79 -9.41
C GLN A 243 -5.67 -7.72 -8.34
N LEU A 244 -4.84 -8.54 -7.69
CA LEU A 244 -5.29 -9.43 -6.63
C LEU A 244 -5.27 -8.71 -5.27
N GLY A 245 -6.39 -8.77 -4.56
CA GLY A 245 -6.52 -8.27 -3.19
C GLY A 245 -7.61 -9.04 -2.47
N PHE A 246 -7.88 -8.67 -1.22
CA PHE A 246 -8.96 -9.30 -0.46
C PHE A 246 -9.68 -8.34 0.48
N CYS A 247 -10.97 -8.58 0.65
CA CYS A 247 -11.79 -8.03 1.73
C CYS A 247 -11.60 -8.89 2.98
N ARG A 248 -11.47 -8.26 4.15
CA ARG A 248 -11.48 -8.92 5.46
C ARG A 248 -12.78 -8.60 6.17
N PHE A 249 -13.58 -9.61 6.48
CA PHE A 249 -14.86 -9.45 7.16
C PHE A 249 -14.71 -9.55 8.68
N CYS A 250 -15.54 -8.79 9.39
CA CYS A 250 -15.86 -9.09 10.79
C CYS A 250 -16.58 -10.45 10.87
N THR A 251 -16.39 -11.18 11.96
CA THR A 251 -17.09 -12.45 12.23
C THR A 251 -18.55 -12.21 12.58
N VAL A 252 -18.84 -11.11 13.29
CA VAL A 252 -20.17 -10.75 13.80
C VAL A 252 -20.86 -9.75 12.86
N LYS A 253 -22.21 -9.75 12.86
CA LYS A 253 -23.00 -8.71 12.19
C LYS A 253 -22.69 -7.33 12.76
N TYR A 254 -22.72 -6.34 11.89
CA TYR A 254 -22.45 -4.96 12.26
C TYR A 254 -23.61 -4.38 13.06
N ASP A 255 -23.30 -3.84 14.23
CA ASP A 255 -24.22 -3.09 15.08
C ASP A 255 -23.54 -1.78 15.51
N THR A 256 -24.33 -0.72 15.65
CA THR A 256 -23.91 0.61 16.11
C THR A 256 -24.41 0.92 17.52
N SER A 257 -25.12 -0.02 18.16
CA SER A 257 -25.64 0.13 19.52
C SER A 257 -24.52 0.44 20.50
N VAL A 258 -24.81 1.33 21.46
CA VAL A 258 -23.82 1.80 22.46
C VAL A 258 -23.26 0.64 23.30
N THR A 259 -24.04 -0.43 23.45
CA THR A 259 -23.68 -1.68 24.13
C THR A 259 -22.57 -2.45 23.42
N GLU A 260 -22.50 -2.37 22.10
CA GLU A 260 -21.51 -3.10 21.29
C GLU A 260 -20.27 -2.27 20.95
N LEU A 261 -20.21 -0.98 21.32
CA LEU A 261 -19.05 -0.11 21.04
C LEU A 261 -17.73 -0.60 21.66
N ASP A 262 -17.80 -1.33 22.76
CA ASP A 262 -16.63 -1.93 23.41
C ASP A 262 -16.34 -3.36 22.84
N ASN A 263 -17.23 -3.91 22.00
CA ASN A 263 -17.04 -5.18 21.30
C ASN A 263 -16.18 -5.01 20.04
N MET A 264 -14.87 -5.21 20.20
CA MET A 264 -13.89 -5.07 19.11
C MET A 264 -14.14 -6.02 17.94
N TYR A 265 -14.84 -7.15 18.12
CA TYR A 265 -15.13 -8.12 17.05
C TYR A 265 -16.13 -7.59 16.01
N VAL A 266 -16.97 -6.62 16.38
CA VAL A 266 -17.94 -5.96 15.48
C VAL A 266 -17.25 -4.88 14.63
N HIS A 267 -16.25 -4.20 15.22
CA HIS A 267 -15.73 -2.95 14.69
C HIS A 267 -14.37 -3.06 14.00
N LEU A 268 -13.55 -4.06 14.36
CA LEU A 268 -12.20 -4.27 13.83
C LEU A 268 -12.11 -5.52 12.97
N THR A 269 -11.69 -5.38 11.73
CA THR A 269 -11.60 -6.46 10.73
C THR A 269 -10.25 -7.19 10.74
N ASN A 270 -9.31 -6.79 11.61
CA ASN A 270 -7.97 -7.37 11.68
C ASN A 270 -8.03 -8.87 12.04
N VAL A 271 -7.32 -9.70 11.28
CA VAL A 271 -7.24 -11.15 11.51
C VAL A 271 -6.75 -11.52 12.92
N SER A 272 -5.85 -10.73 13.50
CA SER A 272 -5.37 -10.89 14.89
C SER A 272 -6.51 -10.82 15.91
N VAL A 273 -7.52 -9.98 15.66
CA VAL A 273 -8.72 -9.89 16.49
C VAL A 273 -9.69 -11.01 16.10
N GLN A 274 -10.00 -11.14 14.80
CA GLN A 274 -11.07 -12.02 14.31
C GLN A 274 -10.83 -13.53 14.50
N LYS A 275 -9.57 -13.98 14.58
CA LYS A 275 -9.23 -15.40 14.79
C LYS A 275 -9.74 -15.99 16.11
N HIS A 276 -10.04 -15.15 17.09
CA HIS A 276 -10.58 -15.57 18.39
C HIS A 276 -12.11 -15.56 18.42
N GLY A 277 -12.78 -15.13 17.33
CA GLY A 277 -14.23 -15.15 17.21
C GLY A 277 -14.76 -16.55 16.96
N GLY A 278 -15.87 -16.92 17.61
CA GLY A 278 -16.47 -18.26 17.53
C GLY A 278 -16.87 -18.70 16.11
N ASP A 279 -17.22 -17.76 15.24
CA ASP A 279 -17.63 -18.00 13.86
C ASP A 279 -16.48 -17.90 12.83
N TYR A 280 -15.21 -17.93 13.28
CA TYR A 280 -14.07 -17.84 12.38
C TYR A 280 -13.93 -19.10 11.53
N ASN A 281 -14.17 -18.98 10.23
CA ASN A 281 -13.99 -20.08 9.30
C ASN A 281 -12.52 -20.18 8.85
N ASN A 282 -11.82 -21.23 9.26
CA ASN A 282 -10.42 -21.46 8.92
C ASN A 282 -10.15 -21.76 7.43
N ILE A 283 -11.17 -22.16 6.66
CA ILE A 283 -11.03 -22.51 5.24
C ILE A 283 -10.86 -21.25 4.38
N HIS A 284 -11.77 -20.28 4.54
CA HIS A 284 -11.72 -19.01 3.79
C HIS A 284 -11.18 -17.83 4.61
N GLY A 285 -11.00 -17.99 5.92
CA GLY A 285 -10.41 -16.99 6.82
C GLY A 285 -11.21 -15.71 7.00
N GLY A 286 -12.52 -15.75 6.72
CA GLY A 286 -13.36 -14.53 6.67
C GLY A 286 -12.96 -13.58 5.53
N LYS A 287 -12.36 -14.09 4.45
CA LYS A 287 -11.91 -13.28 3.32
C LYS A 287 -12.73 -13.52 2.06
N MET A 288 -12.88 -12.46 1.27
CA MET A 288 -13.42 -12.50 -0.09
C MET A 288 -12.43 -11.82 -1.03
N THR A 289 -12.20 -12.33 -2.23
CA THR A 289 -11.30 -11.68 -3.19
C THR A 289 -11.89 -10.35 -3.67
N VAL A 290 -11.02 -9.42 -4.09
CA VAL A 290 -11.46 -8.15 -4.69
C VAL A 290 -12.22 -8.39 -6.02
N GLN A 291 -11.87 -9.45 -6.75
CA GLN A 291 -12.60 -9.92 -7.93
C GLN A 291 -14.05 -10.28 -7.58
N ASN A 292 -14.26 -11.03 -6.50
CA ASN A 292 -15.60 -11.41 -6.06
C ASN A 292 -16.37 -10.19 -5.52
N LEU A 293 -15.69 -9.24 -4.86
CA LEU A 293 -16.31 -7.97 -4.48
C LEU A 293 -16.80 -7.21 -5.72
N ARG A 294 -15.96 -7.08 -6.76
CA ARG A 294 -16.32 -6.43 -8.01
C ARG A 294 -17.55 -7.10 -8.64
N LEU A 295 -17.53 -8.42 -8.79
CA LEU A 295 -18.67 -9.17 -9.34
C LEU A 295 -19.95 -8.97 -8.52
N TYR A 296 -19.85 -8.99 -7.19
CA TYR A 296 -20.98 -8.73 -6.29
C TYR A 296 -21.56 -7.31 -6.48
N LEU A 297 -20.70 -6.29 -6.58
CA LEU A 297 -21.12 -4.91 -6.80
C LEU A 297 -21.70 -4.71 -8.19
N GLU A 298 -21.14 -5.32 -9.23
CA GLU A 298 -21.69 -5.26 -10.58
C GLU A 298 -23.10 -5.88 -10.63
N GLY A 299 -23.31 -6.99 -9.93
CA GLY A 299 -24.62 -7.64 -9.84
C GLY A 299 -25.66 -6.93 -8.98
N THR A 300 -25.23 -6.14 -7.98
CA THR A 300 -26.16 -5.49 -7.01
C THR A 300 -26.34 -3.99 -7.22
N GLN A 301 -25.32 -3.28 -7.71
CA GLN A 301 -25.28 -1.83 -7.91
C GLN A 301 -25.14 -1.44 -9.39
N GLY A 302 -24.80 -2.39 -10.26
CA GLY A 302 -24.55 -2.16 -11.67
C GLY A 302 -23.09 -1.86 -11.99
N ARG A 303 -22.73 -2.10 -13.26
CA ARG A 303 -21.35 -2.02 -13.75
C ARG A 303 -20.74 -0.62 -13.67
N ALA A 304 -21.45 0.39 -14.17
CA ALA A 304 -20.95 1.77 -14.20
C ALA A 304 -20.65 2.33 -12.79
N VAL A 305 -21.52 2.03 -11.81
CA VAL A 305 -21.33 2.43 -10.41
C VAL A 305 -20.10 1.74 -9.81
N THR A 306 -19.94 0.45 -10.10
CA THR A 306 -18.78 -0.33 -9.65
C THR A 306 -17.48 0.21 -10.25
N GLU A 307 -17.45 0.46 -11.56
CA GLU A 307 -16.28 1.05 -12.24
C GLU A 307 -15.90 2.40 -11.63
N LYS A 308 -16.88 3.26 -11.33
CA LYS A 308 -16.65 4.56 -10.67
C LYS A 308 -16.03 4.41 -9.29
N LEU A 309 -16.50 3.46 -8.47
CA LEU A 309 -15.92 3.18 -7.15
C LEU A 309 -14.47 2.70 -7.27
N PHE A 310 -14.17 1.77 -8.18
CA PHE A 310 -12.80 1.29 -8.38
C PHE A 310 -11.87 2.40 -8.90
N ALA A 311 -12.35 3.27 -9.78
CA ALA A 311 -11.61 4.47 -10.19
C ALA A 311 -11.36 5.42 -9.01
N ALA A 312 -12.34 5.62 -8.12
CA ALA A 312 -12.16 6.42 -6.91
C ALA A 312 -11.14 5.80 -5.92
N MET A 313 -11.04 4.47 -5.86
CA MET A 313 -9.99 3.78 -5.10
C MET A 313 -8.60 3.97 -5.73
N GLN A 314 -8.48 3.93 -7.06
CA GLN A 314 -7.21 4.24 -7.74
C GLN A 314 -6.81 5.70 -7.51
N TRP A 315 -7.77 6.62 -7.60
CA TRP A 315 -7.58 8.05 -7.37
C TRP A 315 -7.02 8.35 -5.98
N LEU A 316 -7.62 7.80 -4.91
CA LEU A 316 -7.13 8.02 -3.56
C LEU A 316 -5.72 7.43 -3.35
N ILE A 317 -5.37 6.32 -4.02
CA ILE A 317 -4.04 5.72 -3.94
C ILE A 317 -3.03 6.68 -4.56
N VAL A 318 -3.26 7.12 -5.81
CA VAL A 318 -2.38 8.04 -6.52
C VAL A 318 -2.16 9.33 -5.72
N HIS A 319 -3.23 9.96 -5.24
CA HIS A 319 -3.10 11.22 -4.51
C HIS A 319 -2.48 11.06 -3.11
N SER A 320 -2.63 9.89 -2.48
CA SER A 320 -1.89 9.61 -1.24
C SER A 320 -0.38 9.43 -1.48
N LEU A 321 0.02 8.88 -2.62
CA LEU A 321 1.42 8.78 -3.03
C LEU A 321 1.98 10.16 -3.39
N LYS A 322 1.26 10.95 -4.20
CA LYS A 322 1.66 12.32 -4.55
C LYS A 322 1.85 13.20 -3.32
N ALA A 323 1.02 13.02 -2.29
CA ALA A 323 1.13 13.79 -1.05
C ALA A 323 2.47 13.57 -0.29
N VAL A 324 3.16 12.45 -0.54
CA VAL A 324 4.44 12.13 0.10
C VAL A 324 5.64 12.22 -0.85
N SER A 325 5.45 12.33 -2.17
CA SER A 325 6.54 12.32 -3.16
C SER A 325 7.64 13.36 -2.90
N SER A 326 7.28 14.55 -2.42
CA SER A 326 8.25 15.63 -2.13
C SER A 326 9.12 15.36 -0.91
N VAL A 327 8.64 14.58 0.06
CA VAL A 327 9.37 14.25 1.30
C VAL A 327 10.01 12.87 1.26
N MET A 328 9.51 11.95 0.44
CA MET A 328 10.05 10.60 0.33
C MET A 328 11.47 10.64 -0.23
N ALA A 329 12.37 9.84 0.34
CA ALA A 329 13.72 9.65 -0.13
C ALA A 329 13.67 8.94 -1.50
N ASN A 330 14.43 9.47 -2.45
CA ASN A 330 14.50 8.92 -3.79
C ASN A 330 15.83 8.20 -3.97
N ASP A 331 15.82 6.89 -3.80
CA ASP A 331 16.98 6.04 -4.00
C ASP A 331 16.62 4.95 -5.02
N ARG A 332 17.45 4.78 -6.05
CA ARG A 332 17.21 3.84 -7.15
C ARG A 332 17.37 2.38 -6.73
N HIS A 333 18.12 2.10 -5.66
CA HIS A 333 18.23 0.76 -5.09
C HIS A 333 16.89 0.32 -4.46
N CYS A 334 16.00 1.26 -4.13
CA CYS A 334 14.78 0.97 -3.41
C CYS A 334 13.59 0.63 -4.32
N PHE A 335 12.70 -0.17 -3.79
CA PHE A 335 11.29 -0.26 -4.17
C PHE A 335 10.48 -0.53 -2.90
N GLU A 336 9.16 -0.43 -2.94
CA GLU A 336 8.34 -0.77 -1.79
C GLU A 336 6.99 -1.34 -2.22
N CYS A 337 6.56 -2.42 -1.57
CA CYS A 337 5.19 -2.91 -1.69
C CYS A 337 4.37 -2.45 -0.49
N TYR A 338 3.42 -1.56 -0.71
CA TYR A 338 2.50 -1.07 0.31
C TYR A 338 1.20 -1.89 0.32
N GLY A 339 0.69 -2.18 1.51
CA GLY A 339 -0.66 -2.68 1.73
C GLY A 339 -1.62 -1.54 2.06
N TYR A 340 -2.54 -1.21 1.16
CA TYR A 340 -3.57 -0.20 1.36
C TYR A 340 -4.81 -0.81 2.02
N ASP A 341 -5.27 -0.18 3.10
CA ASP A 341 -6.48 -0.56 3.83
C ASP A 341 -7.57 0.49 3.57
N ILE A 342 -8.61 0.08 2.84
CA ILE A 342 -9.71 0.95 2.41
C ILE A 342 -11.02 0.44 3.01
N ILE A 343 -11.85 1.35 3.49
CA ILE A 343 -13.25 1.06 3.84
C ILE A 343 -14.16 1.76 2.85
N ILE A 344 -15.19 1.07 2.38
CA ILE A 344 -16.24 1.64 1.52
C ILE A 344 -17.43 1.94 2.42
N ASP A 345 -18.01 3.13 2.32
CA ASP A 345 -19.26 3.46 3.01
C ASP A 345 -20.51 3.04 2.22
N ASN A 346 -21.68 3.17 2.82
CA ASN A 346 -22.95 2.79 2.19
C ASN A 346 -23.38 3.72 1.04
N GLN A 347 -22.67 4.83 0.79
CA GLN A 347 -22.81 5.65 -0.43
C GLN A 347 -21.78 5.26 -1.51
N LEU A 348 -21.07 4.15 -1.34
CA LEU A 348 -20.01 3.69 -2.24
C LEU A 348 -18.87 4.69 -2.38
N LYS A 349 -18.58 5.45 -1.33
CA LYS A 349 -17.38 6.28 -1.25
C LYS A 349 -16.25 5.51 -0.54
N PRO A 350 -15.06 5.43 -1.14
CA PRO A 350 -13.91 4.79 -0.52
C PRO A 350 -13.18 5.76 0.42
N TRP A 351 -12.74 5.22 1.56
CA TRP A 351 -12.00 5.93 2.59
C TRP A 351 -10.67 5.22 2.88
N LEU A 352 -9.56 5.94 2.76
CA LEU A 352 -8.24 5.47 3.15
C LEU A 352 -8.12 5.42 4.67
N VAL A 353 -7.89 4.24 5.22
CA VAL A 353 -7.82 4.02 6.67
C VAL A 353 -6.39 3.94 7.16
N GLU A 354 -5.54 3.19 6.45
CA GLU A 354 -4.11 3.09 6.71
C GLU A 354 -3.36 2.60 5.46
N VAL A 355 -2.06 2.89 5.43
CA VAL A 355 -1.12 2.31 4.48
C VAL A 355 -0.06 1.57 5.28
N ASN A 356 0.18 0.31 4.95
CA ASN A 356 1.12 -0.56 5.65
C ASN A 356 2.36 -0.77 4.79
N ALA A 357 3.52 -0.28 5.25
CA ALA A 357 4.81 -0.74 4.72
C ALA A 357 5.07 -2.17 5.18
N SER A 358 5.75 -2.98 4.36
CA SER A 358 5.96 -4.41 4.64
C SER A 358 4.66 -5.17 5.01
N PRO A 359 3.64 -5.21 4.13
CA PRO A 359 2.40 -5.92 4.42
C PRO A 359 2.66 -7.40 4.73
N SER A 360 1.93 -7.96 5.70
CA SER A 360 2.19 -9.32 6.19
C SER A 360 2.16 -10.36 5.07
N LEU A 361 3.27 -11.08 4.90
CA LEU A 361 3.40 -12.19 3.95
C LEU A 361 2.98 -13.55 4.53
N THR A 362 2.46 -13.58 5.76
CA THR A 362 2.02 -14.82 6.41
C THR A 362 0.74 -15.36 5.76
N SER A 363 0.76 -16.60 5.30
CA SER A 363 -0.39 -17.22 4.61
C SER A 363 -1.24 -18.00 5.60
N THR A 364 -2.50 -17.59 5.78
CA THR A 364 -3.45 -18.30 6.66
C THR A 364 -4.35 -19.27 5.92
N THR A 365 -4.52 -19.08 4.61
CA THR A 365 -5.29 -19.96 3.73
C THR A 365 -4.49 -20.29 2.46
N VAL A 366 -4.94 -21.28 1.70
CA VAL A 366 -4.34 -21.62 0.39
C VAL A 366 -4.43 -20.43 -0.57
N ASN A 367 -5.56 -19.72 -0.57
CA ASN A 367 -5.75 -18.51 -1.39
C ASN A 367 -4.75 -17.41 -1.01
N ASP A 368 -4.48 -17.20 0.29
CA ASP A 368 -3.43 -16.27 0.72
C ASP A 368 -2.06 -16.67 0.16
N ARG A 369 -1.73 -17.97 0.24
CA ARG A 369 -0.44 -18.49 -0.23
C ARG A 369 -0.27 -18.26 -1.72
N ILE A 370 -1.29 -18.57 -2.53
CA ILE A 370 -1.27 -18.37 -3.98
C ILE A 370 -1.15 -16.88 -4.31
N LEU A 371 -1.97 -16.02 -3.69
CA LEU A 371 -1.97 -14.58 -3.93
C LEU A 371 -0.59 -13.98 -3.61
N LYS A 372 -0.04 -14.30 -2.43
CA LYS A 372 1.24 -13.74 -1.97
C LYS A 372 2.42 -14.28 -2.75
N TYR A 373 2.39 -15.55 -3.12
CA TYR A 373 3.41 -16.12 -4.01
C TYR A 373 3.44 -15.36 -5.34
N LYS A 374 2.27 -15.14 -5.99
CA LYS A 374 2.15 -14.36 -7.22
C LYS A 374 2.57 -12.89 -7.04
N LEU A 375 2.24 -12.29 -5.90
CA LEU A 375 2.63 -10.91 -5.58
C LEU A 375 4.15 -10.77 -5.59
N ILE A 376 4.87 -11.63 -4.86
CA ILE A 376 6.34 -11.59 -4.82
C ILE A 376 6.92 -11.89 -6.21
N ASP A 377 6.39 -12.90 -6.90
CA ASP A 377 6.84 -13.28 -8.24
C ASP A 377 6.76 -12.10 -9.22
N ASN A 378 5.62 -11.40 -9.24
CA ASN A 378 5.40 -10.27 -10.13
C ASN A 378 6.16 -9.02 -9.68
N ILE A 379 6.37 -8.81 -8.36
CA ILE A 379 7.25 -7.72 -7.89
C ILE A 379 8.64 -7.92 -8.47
N LEU A 380 9.20 -9.13 -8.38
CA LEU A 380 10.53 -9.44 -8.92
C LEU A 380 10.60 -9.19 -10.43
N SER A 381 9.57 -9.55 -11.18
CA SER A 381 9.49 -9.28 -12.63
C SER A 381 9.45 -7.79 -12.98
N VAL A 382 8.95 -6.93 -12.09
CA VAL A 382 8.91 -5.47 -12.31
C VAL A 382 10.23 -4.81 -11.92
N VAL A 383 10.78 -5.18 -10.74
CA VAL A 383 11.93 -4.48 -10.16
C VAL A 383 13.27 -4.92 -10.71
N LEU A 384 13.34 -6.09 -11.36
CA LEU A 384 14.54 -6.62 -11.98
C LEU A 384 14.50 -6.42 -13.50
N PRO A 385 15.66 -6.26 -14.16
CA PRO A 385 15.75 -6.30 -15.61
C PRO A 385 15.38 -7.71 -16.15
N PRO A 386 15.13 -7.83 -17.47
CA PRO A 386 14.75 -9.09 -18.10
C PRO A 386 15.76 -10.24 -17.94
N ASP A 387 17.03 -9.93 -17.72
CA ASP A 387 18.08 -10.92 -17.44
C ASP A 387 18.03 -11.46 -16.01
N GLY A 388 17.23 -10.84 -15.14
CA GLY A 388 17.02 -11.22 -13.74
C GLY A 388 18.12 -10.79 -12.79
N VAL A 389 19.11 -10.00 -13.24
CA VAL A 389 20.22 -9.55 -12.40
C VAL A 389 19.92 -8.14 -11.88
N PRO A 390 19.94 -7.89 -10.56
CA PRO A 390 19.70 -6.54 -10.02
C PRO A 390 20.62 -5.48 -10.67
N ASP A 391 20.02 -4.39 -11.14
CA ASP A 391 20.73 -3.21 -11.69
C ASP A 391 19.91 -1.94 -11.40
N VAL A 392 20.49 -0.98 -10.69
CA VAL A 392 19.86 0.31 -10.35
C VAL A 392 19.57 1.20 -11.57
N ARG A 393 20.18 0.92 -12.72
CA ARG A 393 19.98 1.64 -13.97
C ARG A 393 18.70 1.20 -14.68
N TRP A 394 18.15 0.05 -14.31
CA TRP A 394 16.85 -0.39 -14.77
C TRP A 394 15.77 0.60 -14.34
N ASN A 395 15.03 1.11 -15.32
CA ASN A 395 13.99 2.13 -15.08
C ASN A 395 12.71 1.54 -14.45
N LYS A 396 12.67 0.22 -14.22
CA LYS A 396 11.57 -0.54 -13.62
C LYS A 396 10.27 -0.43 -14.41
N ILE A 397 10.36 -0.30 -15.74
CA ILE A 397 9.23 -0.31 -16.67
C ILE A 397 9.32 -1.59 -17.50
N PRO A 398 8.80 -2.73 -17.00
CA PRO A 398 8.79 -3.96 -17.76
C PRO A 398 7.80 -3.89 -18.94
N ASN A 399 7.91 -4.85 -19.86
CA ASN A 399 6.89 -5.04 -20.89
C ASN A 399 5.56 -5.52 -20.27
N ALA A 400 4.47 -5.47 -21.05
CA ALA A 400 3.13 -5.82 -20.58
C ALA A 400 3.02 -7.25 -20.05
N GLU A 401 3.77 -8.20 -20.62
CA GLU A 401 3.78 -9.59 -20.19
C GLU A 401 4.44 -9.77 -18.81
N ALA A 402 5.52 -9.03 -18.55
CA ALA A 402 6.27 -9.10 -17.29
C ALA A 402 5.58 -8.36 -16.12
N LEU A 403 4.59 -7.51 -16.39
CA LEU A 403 3.75 -6.93 -15.33
C LEU A 403 2.93 -8.00 -14.58
N GLY A 404 2.59 -9.10 -15.23
CA GLY A 404 1.80 -10.17 -14.62
C GLY A 404 0.43 -9.66 -14.17
N ASN A 405 0.17 -9.65 -12.85
CA ASN A 405 -1.08 -9.14 -12.28
C ASN A 405 -0.96 -7.68 -11.80
N PHE A 406 0.06 -6.92 -12.23
CA PHE A 406 0.15 -5.50 -11.97
C PHE A 406 -0.44 -4.67 -13.12
N ASP A 407 -1.25 -3.68 -12.77
CA ASP A 407 -1.63 -2.60 -13.66
C ASP A 407 -0.76 -1.39 -13.38
N LEU A 408 -0.29 -0.70 -14.43
CA LEU A 408 0.37 0.59 -14.26
C LEU A 408 -0.64 1.61 -13.72
N LEU A 409 -0.38 2.13 -12.52
CA LEU A 409 -1.27 3.08 -11.86
C LEU A 409 -0.89 4.53 -12.19
N ILE A 410 0.40 4.83 -12.18
CA ILE A 410 0.96 6.13 -12.58
C ILE A 410 2.42 5.97 -12.97
N ASP A 411 2.82 6.68 -14.02
CA ASP A 411 4.21 6.97 -14.38
C ASP A 411 4.27 8.44 -14.79
N GLU A 412 4.79 9.30 -13.92
CA GLU A 412 4.88 10.74 -14.20
C GLU A 412 5.77 11.04 -15.40
N GLU A 413 6.78 10.21 -15.68
CA GLU A 413 7.66 10.39 -16.83
C GLU A 413 6.93 10.13 -18.15
N LEU A 414 6.02 9.14 -18.18
CA LEU A 414 5.18 8.87 -19.35
C LEU A 414 4.14 9.97 -19.54
N LEU A 415 3.51 10.44 -18.47
CA LEU A 415 2.55 11.55 -18.53
C LEU A 415 3.18 12.83 -19.09
N GLU A 416 4.37 13.21 -18.62
CA GLU A 416 5.10 14.38 -19.13
C GLU A 416 5.47 14.25 -20.62
N LYS A 417 5.83 13.03 -21.07
CA LYS A 417 6.10 12.75 -22.49
C LYS A 417 4.84 12.85 -23.35
N GLU A 418 3.70 12.37 -22.86
CA GLU A 418 2.42 12.48 -23.56
C GLU A 418 1.95 13.93 -23.66
N GLU A 419 2.07 14.70 -22.58
CA GLU A 419 1.76 16.13 -22.56
C GLU A 419 2.67 16.93 -23.51
N SER A 420 3.98 16.70 -23.49
CA SER A 420 4.90 17.36 -24.41
C SER A 420 4.67 16.99 -25.88
N SER A 421 4.30 15.74 -26.16
CA SER A 421 3.95 15.29 -27.51
C SER A 421 2.63 15.87 -28.05
N SER A 422 1.65 16.09 -27.17
CA SER A 422 0.36 16.69 -27.52
C SER A 422 0.48 18.20 -27.76
N HIS A 423 1.32 18.90 -26.98
CA HIS A 423 1.66 20.31 -27.24
C HIS A 423 2.47 20.50 -28.53
N GLY A 424 3.28 19.52 -28.92
CA GLY A 424 4.01 19.51 -30.21
C GLY A 424 3.13 19.30 -31.45
N ARG A 425 1.90 18.74 -31.30
CA ARG A 425 0.94 18.54 -32.40
C ARG A 425 -0.04 19.71 -32.59
N SER A 426 -0.12 20.66 -31.66
CA SER A 426 -1.08 21.77 -31.73
C SER A 426 -0.58 23.02 -32.48
N VAL A 427 0.62 22.98 -33.08
CA VAL A 427 1.15 24.07 -33.92
C VAL A 427 1.27 23.61 -35.37
N LYS A 428 0.18 23.15 -35.99
CA LYS A 428 0.05 23.07 -37.46
C LYS A 428 -1.38 22.80 -37.96
N THR A 429 -2.40 23.50 -37.45
CA THR A 429 -3.60 23.77 -38.25
C THR A 429 -4.30 25.05 -37.77
N LYS A 430 -3.82 26.20 -38.24
CA LYS A 430 -4.73 27.32 -38.57
C LYS A 430 -5.57 26.86 -39.76
N TYR A 431 -6.89 26.94 -39.66
CA TYR A 431 -7.80 27.65 -40.58
C TYR A 431 -9.23 27.09 -40.52
N LYS A 432 -10.13 28.02 -40.15
CA LYS A 432 -11.61 28.04 -40.26
C LYS A 432 -12.42 27.25 -39.25
#